data_AF-A0A529LWE5-F1
#
_entry.id   AF-A0A529LWE5-F1
#
_cell.length_a   1.000
_cell.length_b   1.000
_cell.length_c   1.000
_cell.angle_alpha   90.00
_cell.angle_beta   90.00
_cell.angle_gamma   90.00
#
_symmetry.space_group_name_H-M   'P 1'
#
loop_
_entity.id
_entity.type
_entity.pdbx_description
1 polymer ?
#
loop_
_entity_poly.entity_id
_entity_poly.type
_entity_poly.pdbx_seq_one_letter_code
_entity_poly.pdbx_strand_id
1 'polypeptide(L)'
;IVHSRILVTDPHSKDCVVVTGSHNFSAPASRKNDENLVIIRGHRKLAAAYATYAMSVYSHYRYRSYIREMRAEGKTPWSYLDDDDQWLKTELRTKAQEIAFWTAQS
;
A
#
# COMPACT_ATOMS: atom_id res chain seq x y z
N ILE A 1 -2.84 14.03 -6.36
CA ILE A 1 -1.37 13.92 -6.27
C ILE A 1 -1.04 13.27 -4.94
N VAL A 2 -0.13 12.29 -4.90
CA VAL A 2 0.38 11.70 -3.66
C VAL A 2 1.65 12.46 -3.28
N HIS A 3 1.71 13.01 -2.07
CA HIS A 3 2.87 13.77 -1.57
C HIS A 3 3.48 13.16 -0.31
N SER A 4 3.04 11.97 0.08
CA SER A 4 3.60 11.25 1.21
C SER A 4 4.98 10.69 0.87
N ARG A 5 5.93 10.84 1.79
CA ARG A 5 7.25 10.21 1.73
C ARG A 5 7.33 9.27 2.91
N ILE A 6 7.17 7.99 2.63
CA ILE A 6 7.05 6.96 3.65
C ILE A 6 7.85 5.72 3.23
N LEU A 7 8.45 5.05 4.20
CA LEU A 7 8.97 3.70 4.08
C LEU A 7 8.48 2.92 5.30
N VAL A 8 7.97 1.71 5.08
CA VAL A 8 7.50 0.83 6.15
C VAL A 8 8.14 -0.53 5.95
N THR A 9 8.71 -1.09 7.01
CA THR A 9 9.23 -2.46 7.02
C THR A 9 8.51 -3.28 8.07
N ASP A 10 8.19 -4.53 7.72
CA ASP A 10 7.60 -5.56 8.58
C ASP A 10 6.48 -5.03 9.50
N PRO A 11 5.37 -4.49 8.95
CA PRO A 11 4.39 -3.72 9.72
C PRO A 11 3.68 -4.49 10.85
N HIS A 12 3.76 -5.82 10.81
CA HIS A 12 3.20 -6.71 11.84
C HIS A 12 4.28 -7.29 12.79
N SER A 13 5.57 -7.04 12.54
CA SER A 13 6.67 -7.49 13.39
C SER A 13 6.86 -6.59 14.61
N LYS A 14 7.46 -7.14 15.67
CA LYS A 14 7.97 -6.36 16.82
C LYS A 14 9.13 -5.44 16.43
N ASP A 15 9.83 -5.77 15.35
CA ASP A 15 10.99 -5.02 14.83
C ASP A 15 10.59 -4.09 13.67
N CYS A 16 9.31 -3.74 13.57
CA CYS A 16 8.79 -2.87 12.51
C CYS A 16 9.47 -1.50 12.49
N VAL A 17 9.62 -0.91 11.30
CA VAL A 17 10.17 0.44 11.13
C VAL A 17 9.24 1.27 10.26
N VAL A 18 9.01 2.52 10.66
CA VAL A 18 8.40 3.56 9.83
C VAL A 18 9.41 4.67 9.66
N VAL A 19 9.67 5.06 8.41
CA VAL A 19 10.42 6.26 8.07
C VAL A 19 9.48 7.24 7.38
N THR A 20 9.47 8.48 7.82
CA THR A 20 8.66 9.54 7.22
C THR A 20 9.29 10.91 7.44
N GLY A 21 8.76 11.95 6.79
CA GLY A 21 9.25 13.31 6.91
C GLY A 21 9.06 14.11 5.63
N SER A 22 9.75 15.24 5.54
CA SER A 22 9.80 16.09 4.36
C SER A 22 10.81 15.57 3.32
N HIS A 23 11.81 14.79 3.76
CA HIS A 23 12.83 14.20 2.91
C HIS A 23 12.25 13.30 1.82
N ASN A 24 12.50 13.66 0.55
CA ASN A 24 11.92 13.01 -0.62
C ASN A 24 12.77 11.87 -1.23
N PHE A 25 13.81 11.42 -0.53
CA PHE A 25 14.75 10.38 -0.97
C PHE A 25 15.58 10.75 -2.21
N SER A 26 15.71 12.04 -2.52
CA SER A 26 16.58 12.53 -3.60
C SER A 26 17.98 12.91 -3.09
N ALA A 27 18.97 12.93 -4.00
CA ALA A 27 20.32 13.34 -3.66
C ALA A 27 20.42 14.77 -3.07
N PRO A 28 19.67 15.78 -3.55
CA PRO A 28 19.61 17.09 -2.89
C PRO A 28 19.03 17.05 -1.47
N ALA A 29 17.95 16.29 -1.25
CA ALA A 29 17.37 16.14 0.09
C ALA A 29 18.36 15.54 1.09
N SER A 30 19.27 14.67 0.63
CA SER A 30 20.26 14.03 1.49
C SER A 30 21.55 14.83 1.70
N ARG A 31 21.80 15.91 0.94
CA ARG A 31 23.10 16.61 0.94
C ARG A 31 23.03 18.13 1.04
N LYS A 32 21.89 18.74 0.68
CA LYS A 32 21.80 20.18 0.47
C LYS A 32 20.57 20.81 1.10
N ASN A 33 19.41 20.19 0.96
CA ASN A 33 18.18 20.75 1.49
C ASN A 33 18.09 20.54 3.00
N ASP A 34 17.42 21.47 3.68
CA ASP A 34 17.03 21.29 5.07
C ASP A 34 15.73 20.49 5.12
N GLU A 35 15.87 19.17 5.30
CA GLU A 35 14.77 18.21 5.28
C GLU A 35 14.81 17.39 6.57
N ASN A 36 13.63 17.03 7.08
CA ASN A 36 13.54 16.08 8.19
C ASN A 36 13.34 14.64 7.70
N LEU A 37 13.95 13.71 8.45
CA LEU A 37 13.77 12.27 8.29
C LEU A 37 13.58 11.65 9.68
N VAL A 38 12.35 11.24 9.97
CA VAL A 38 11.95 10.65 11.25
C VAL A 38 11.91 9.14 11.09
N ILE A 39 12.61 8.42 11.97
CA ILE A 39 12.65 6.96 12.01
C ILE A 39 12.03 6.47 13.32
N ILE A 40 10.93 5.74 13.21
CA ILE A 40 10.18 5.20 14.34
C ILE A 40 10.30 3.67 14.31
N ARG A 41 10.76 3.07 15.41
CA ARG A 41 11.02 1.62 15.51
C ARG A 41 10.10 0.98 16.55
N GLY A 42 9.67 -0.25 16.30
CA GLY A 42 8.88 -1.07 17.23
C GLY A 42 7.43 -0.61 17.46
N HIS A 43 6.97 0.48 16.84
CA HIS A 43 5.59 0.96 16.99
C HIS A 43 4.63 0.27 16.01
N ARG A 44 4.28 -1.00 16.30
CA ARG A 44 3.49 -1.87 15.40
C ARG A 44 2.17 -1.26 14.89
N LYS A 45 1.40 -0.60 15.76
CA LYS A 45 0.13 0.05 15.35
C LYS A 45 0.33 1.16 14.32
N LEU A 46 1.45 1.88 14.40
CA LEU A 46 1.76 2.97 13.48
C LEU A 46 2.26 2.40 12.15
N ALA A 47 3.11 1.36 12.21
CA ALA A 47 3.58 0.66 11.03
C ALA A 47 2.42 0.03 10.23
N ALA A 48 1.47 -0.63 10.90
CA ALA A 48 0.26 -1.15 10.27
C ALA A 48 -0.56 -0.03 9.60
N ALA A 49 -0.80 1.10 10.29
CA ALA A 49 -1.54 2.21 9.72
C ALA A 49 -0.87 2.82 8.46
N TYR A 50 0.46 3.00 8.49
CA TYR A 50 1.20 3.50 7.32
C TYR A 50 1.22 2.49 6.17
N ALA A 51 1.33 1.18 6.46
CA ALA A 51 1.25 0.13 5.45
C ALA A 51 -0.14 0.09 4.79
N THR A 52 -1.21 0.18 5.58
CA THR A 52 -2.59 0.28 5.06
C THR A 52 -2.77 1.52 4.17
N TYR A 53 -2.21 2.67 4.57
CA TYR A 53 -2.23 3.87 3.73
C TYR A 53 -1.45 3.67 2.41
N ALA A 54 -0.27 3.06 2.46
CA ALA A 54 0.50 2.76 1.25
C ALA A 54 -0.31 1.87 0.28
N MET A 55 -0.99 0.85 0.81
CA MET A 55 -1.86 -0.02 0.02
C MET A 55 -3.09 0.69 -0.53
N SER A 56 -3.72 1.59 0.22
CA SER A 56 -4.90 2.31 -0.29
C SER A 56 -4.53 3.18 -1.49
N VAL A 57 -3.36 3.83 -1.43
CA VAL A 57 -2.79 4.58 -2.56
C VAL A 57 -2.49 3.64 -3.73
N TYR A 58 -1.80 2.53 -3.50
CA TYR A 58 -1.51 1.54 -4.55
C TYR A 58 -2.80 1.05 -5.24
N SER A 59 -3.78 0.58 -4.47
CA SER A 59 -5.04 0.06 -4.97
C SER A 59 -5.81 1.09 -5.80
N HIS A 60 -5.81 2.36 -5.38
CA HIS A 60 -6.42 3.45 -6.15
C HIS A 60 -5.81 3.58 -7.55
N TYR A 61 -4.47 3.59 -7.66
CA TYR A 61 -3.79 3.73 -8.95
C TYR A 61 -3.80 2.44 -9.78
N ARG A 62 -3.74 1.28 -9.12
CA ARG A 62 -3.83 -0.04 -9.76
C ARG A 62 -5.16 -0.21 -10.49
N TYR A 63 -6.27 0.21 -9.87
CA TYR A 63 -7.59 0.18 -10.50
C TYR A 63 -7.67 1.14 -11.69
N ARG A 64 -7.13 2.37 -11.56
CA ARG A 64 -7.08 3.32 -12.68
C ARG A 64 -6.27 2.79 -13.87
N SER A 65 -5.16 2.09 -13.62
CA SER A 65 -4.38 1.42 -14.69
C SER A 65 -5.21 0.34 -15.36
N TYR A 66 -5.88 -0.52 -14.59
CA TYR A 66 -6.79 -1.53 -15.11
C TYR A 66 -7.87 -0.94 -16.02
N ILE A 67 -8.55 0.13 -15.59
CA ILE A 67 -9.56 0.81 -16.41
C ILE A 67 -8.95 1.30 -17.74
N ARG A 68 -7.75 1.89 -17.69
CA ARG A 68 -7.06 2.41 -18.88
C ARG A 68 -6.71 1.28 -19.85
N GLU A 69 -6.17 0.18 -19.35
CA GLU A 69 -5.79 -1.00 -20.14
C GLU A 69 -7.02 -1.63 -20.80
N MET A 70 -8.09 -1.90 -20.04
CA MET A 70 -9.33 -2.47 -20.56
C MET A 70 -9.94 -1.61 -21.67
N ARG A 71 -9.97 -0.28 -21.49
CA ARG A 71 -10.47 0.64 -22.51
C ARG A 71 -9.59 0.68 -23.76
N ALA A 72 -8.27 0.60 -23.61
CA ALA A 72 -7.35 0.54 -24.74
C ALA A 72 -7.54 -0.73 -25.58
N GLU A 73 -7.95 -1.84 -24.95
CA GLU A 73 -8.31 -3.10 -25.61
C GLU A 73 -9.76 -3.14 -26.13
N GLY A 74 -10.53 -2.06 -25.99
CA GLY A 74 -11.95 -2.03 -26.36
C GLY A 74 -12.86 -2.87 -25.47
N LYS A 75 -12.37 -3.32 -24.30
CA LYS A 75 -13.13 -4.12 -23.34
C LYS A 75 -13.85 -3.24 -22.31
N THR A 76 -14.98 -3.72 -21.81
CA THR A 76 -15.68 -3.09 -20.70
C THR A 76 -15.01 -3.47 -19.38
N PRO A 77 -14.53 -2.52 -18.57
CA PRO A 77 -13.95 -2.83 -17.27
C PRO A 77 -15.03 -3.34 -16.30
N TRP A 78 -14.64 -4.25 -15.41
CA TRP A 78 -15.48 -4.67 -14.29
C TRP A 78 -15.81 -3.48 -13.38
N SER A 79 -17.09 -3.32 -13.01
CA SER A 79 -17.58 -2.14 -12.27
C SER A 79 -18.74 -2.41 -11.30
N TYR A 80 -19.15 -3.67 -11.13
CA TYR A 80 -20.29 -4.06 -10.30
C TYR A 80 -19.83 -4.93 -9.14
N LEU A 81 -20.55 -4.89 -8.01
CA LEU A 81 -20.36 -5.86 -6.93
C LEU A 81 -21.17 -7.11 -7.25
N ASP A 82 -20.61 -8.29 -6.98
CA ASP A 82 -21.36 -9.54 -7.01
C ASP A 82 -22.32 -9.57 -5.81
N ASP A 83 -23.55 -10.04 -6.02
CA ASP A 83 -24.61 -10.12 -5.00
C ASP A 83 -24.65 -11.47 -4.27
N ASP A 84 -23.80 -12.42 -4.69
CA ASP A 84 -23.59 -13.72 -4.05
C ASP A 84 -22.23 -13.82 -3.35
N ASP A 85 -21.90 -15.02 -2.84
CA ASP A 85 -20.64 -15.31 -2.15
C ASP A 85 -19.58 -16.00 -3.04
N GLN A 86 -19.85 -16.21 -4.33
CA GLN A 86 -18.95 -16.95 -5.23
C GLN A 86 -17.65 -16.18 -5.47
N TRP A 87 -17.69 -14.85 -5.43
CA TRP A 87 -16.50 -14.00 -5.50
C TRP A 87 -15.48 -14.35 -4.41
N LEU A 88 -15.94 -14.73 -3.21
CA LEU A 88 -15.09 -15.04 -2.07
C LEU A 88 -14.23 -16.29 -2.34
N LYS A 89 -14.77 -17.31 -3.02
CA LYS A 89 -14.02 -18.53 -3.36
C LYS A 89 -12.81 -18.23 -4.23
N THR A 90 -12.98 -17.33 -5.19
CA THR A 90 -11.89 -16.91 -6.08
C THR A 90 -10.87 -16.07 -5.31
N GLU A 91 -11.32 -15.09 -4.55
CA GLU A 91 -10.47 -14.19 -3.75
C GLU A 91 -9.64 -14.96 -2.71
N LEU A 92 -10.23 -15.86 -1.93
CA LEU A 92 -9.52 -16.68 -0.95
C LEU A 92 -8.40 -17.52 -1.60
N ARG A 93 -8.60 -17.98 -2.83
CA ARG A 93 -7.60 -18.76 -3.57
C ARG A 93 -6.51 -17.87 -4.17
N THR A 94 -6.89 -16.78 -4.82
CA THR A 94 -5.94 -15.94 -5.58
C THR A 94 -5.16 -14.97 -4.71
N LYS A 95 -5.69 -14.60 -3.53
CA LYS A 95 -5.08 -13.64 -2.60
C LYS A 95 -4.71 -14.25 -1.26
N ALA A 96 -4.59 -15.57 -1.15
CA ALA A 96 -4.29 -16.26 0.10
C ALA A 96 -3.08 -15.65 0.85
N GLN A 97 -2.01 -15.30 0.12
CA GLN A 97 -0.81 -14.69 0.71
C GLN A 97 -1.05 -13.26 1.22
N GLU A 98 -1.79 -12.45 0.47
CA GLU A 98 -2.15 -11.09 0.87
C GLU A 98 -3.08 -11.11 2.10
N ILE A 99 -4.08 -11.99 2.09
CA ILE A 99 -4.97 -12.19 3.24
C ILE A 99 -4.14 -12.60 4.45
N ALA A 100 -3.30 -13.64 4.31
CA ALA A 100 -2.42 -14.07 5.40
C ALA A 100 -1.52 -12.93 5.91
N PHE A 101 -1.01 -12.07 5.04
CA PHE A 101 -0.22 -10.92 5.45
C PHE A 101 -1.02 -9.93 6.31
N TRP A 102 -2.23 -9.55 5.90
CA TRP A 102 -3.06 -8.56 6.61
C TRP A 102 -3.78 -9.11 7.84
N THR A 103 -4.09 -10.41 7.84
CA THR A 103 -4.82 -11.07 8.92
C THR A 103 -3.91 -11.85 9.86
N ALA A 104 -2.61 -11.93 9.59
CA ALA A 104 -1.63 -12.43 10.55
C ALA A 104 -1.59 -11.48 11.76
N GLN A 105 -2.54 -11.65 12.66
CA GLN A 105 -2.46 -11.06 13.99
C GLN A 105 -1.43 -11.86 14.78
N SER A 106 -0.36 -11.15 15.15
CA SER A 106 0.65 -11.53 16.13
C SER A 106 0.15 -11.40 17.57
#